data_AF-A0A9E8YZA1-F1
#
_entry.id   AF-A0A9E8YZA1-F1
#
_cell.length_a   1.000
_cell.length_b   1.000
_cell.length_c   1.000
_cell.angle_alpha   90.00
_cell.angle_beta   90.00
_cell.angle_gamma   90.00
#
_symmetry.space_group_name_H-M   'P 1'
#
loop_
_entity.id
_entity.type
_entity.pdbx_description
1 polymer ?
#
loop_
_entity_poly.entity_id
_entity_poly.type
_entity_poly.pdbx_seq_one_letter_code
_entity_poly.pdbx_strand_id
1 'polypeptide(L)' 'MITALTALLVLISLGLVVTVPVALATPGEWENSKDFFTKGFQAWVGLVILIAAADGIASSI' A
#
# COMPACT_ATOMS: atom_id res chain seq x y z
N MET A 1 -0.83 -11.25 -14.76
CA MET A 1 -1.20 -11.13 -13.34
C MET A 1 -0.34 -10.10 -12.62
N ILE A 2 0.99 -10.21 -12.65
CA ILE A 2 1.93 -9.28 -11.97
C ILE A 2 1.72 -7.81 -12.39
N THR A 3 1.46 -7.55 -13.68
CA THR A 3 1.15 -6.19 -14.18
C THR A 3 -0.09 -5.55 -13.55
N ALA A 4 -1.15 -6.33 -13.32
CA ALA A 4 -2.37 -5.84 -12.65
C ALA A 4 -2.13 -5.57 -11.16
N LEU A 5 -1.39 -6.46 -10.48
CA LEU A 5 -1.03 -6.31 -9.07
C LEU A 5 -0.14 -5.08 -8.84
N THR A 6 0.84 -4.87 -9.71
CA THR A 6 1.73 -3.70 -9.66
C THR A 6 1.00 -2.41 -10.01
N ALA A 7 0.05 -2.42 -10.95
CA ALA A 7 -0.82 -1.27 -11.21
C ALA A 7 -1.64 -0.89 -9.96
N LEU A 8 -2.22 -1.88 -9.27
CA LEU A 8 -2.93 -1.65 -8.01
C LEU A 8 -1.99 -1.10 -6.93
N LEU A 9 -0.77 -1.63 -6.82
CA LEU A 9 0.24 -1.16 -5.86
C LEU A 9 0.58 0.31 -6.10
N VAL A 10 0.74 0.73 -7.36
CA VAL A 10 1.01 2.14 -7.72
C VAL A 10 -0.15 3.04 -7.30
N LEU A 11 -1.40 2.66 -7.58
CA LEU A 11 -2.57 3.46 -7.21
C LEU A 11 -2.71 3.61 -5.69
N ILE A 12 -2.54 2.53 -4.94
CA ILE A 12 -2.54 2.57 -3.47
C ILE A 12 -1.39 3.44 -2.96
N SER A 13 -0.19 3.28 -3.52
CA SER A 13 0.99 4.07 -3.14
C SER A 13 0.78 5.56 -3.38
N LEU A 14 0.17 5.95 -4.51
CA LEU A 14 -0.16 7.34 -4.79
C LEU A 14 -1.14 7.90 -3.76
N GLY A 15 -2.18 7.14 -3.40
CA GLY A 15 -3.09 7.50 -2.32
C GLY A 15 -2.34 7.72 -1.00
N LEU A 16 -1.48 6.80 -0.60
CA LEU A 16 -0.70 6.90 0.65
C LEU A 16 0.29 8.07 0.63
N VAL A 17 1.04 8.26 -0.46
CA VAL A 17 2.02 9.35 -0.60
C VAL A 17 1.36 10.73 -0.48
N VAL A 18 0.13 10.88 -0.97
CA VAL A 18 -0.62 12.14 -0.85
C VAL A 18 -1.28 12.27 0.52
N THR A 19 -2.00 11.25 0.98
CA THR A 19 -2.89 11.38 2.15
C THR A 19 -2.18 11.26 3.49
N VAL A 20 -1.11 10.48 3.60
CA VAL A 20 -0.33 10.33 4.85
C VAL A 20 0.29 11.66 5.30
N PRO A 21 1.05 12.41 4.48
CA PRO A 21 1.63 13.67 4.93
C PRO A 21 0.56 14.71 5.27
N VAL A 22 -0.59 14.71 4.58
CA VAL A 22 -1.72 15.59 4.91
C VAL A 22 -2.28 15.28 6.30
N ALA A 23 -2.50 14.01 6.62
CA ALA A 23 -2.98 13.59 7.94
C ALA A 23 -1.95 13.87 9.05
N LEU A 24 -0.66 13.74 8.76
CA LEU A 24 0.42 14.07 9.70
C LEU A 24 0.57 15.57 9.94
N ALA A 25 0.32 16.40 8.92
CA ALA A 25 0.43 17.85 9.01
C ALA A 25 -0.81 18.52 9.61
N THR A 26 -1.97 17.85 9.58
CA THR A 26 -3.23 18.39 10.08
C THR A 26 -3.41 18.03 11.56
N PRO A 27 -3.48 19.00 12.48
CA PRO A 27 -3.58 18.72 13.93
C PRO A 27 -4.80 17.85 14.27
N GLY A 28 -4.57 16.73 14.97
CA GLY A 28 -5.61 15.81 15.42
C GLY A 28 -6.08 14.79 14.38
N GLU A 29 -5.79 15.00 13.09
CA GLU A 29 -6.24 14.07 12.04
C GLU A 29 -5.50 12.73 12.09
N TRP A 30 -4.21 12.75 12.45
CA TRP A 30 -3.47 11.51 12.62
C TRP A 30 -4.12 10.60 13.67
N GLU A 31 -4.41 11.12 14.86
CA GLU A 31 -5.02 10.35 15.95
C GLU A 31 -6.39 9.79 15.56
N ASN A 32 -7.19 10.58 14.83
CA ASN A 32 -8.53 10.20 14.37
C ASN A 32 -8.52 9.13 13.25
N SER A 33 -7.50 9.14 12.39
CA SER A 33 -7.45 8.31 11.17
C SER A 33 -6.38 7.20 11.21
N LYS A 34 -5.58 7.12 12.27
CA LYS A 34 -4.45 6.18 12.40
C LYS A 34 -4.81 4.73 12.09
N ASP A 35 -5.97 4.26 12.56
CA ASP A 35 -6.41 2.88 12.35
C ASP A 35 -6.74 2.60 10.87
N PHE A 36 -7.28 3.59 10.16
CA PHE A 36 -7.52 3.51 8.72
C PHE A 36 -6.19 3.42 7.95
N PHE A 37 -5.24 4.31 8.26
CA PHE A 37 -3.91 4.27 7.66
C PHE A 37 -3.18 2.97 7.98
N THR A 38 -3.28 2.47 9.21
CA THR A 38 -2.64 1.20 9.63
C THR A 38 -3.17 0.03 8.80
N LYS A 39 -4.48 -0.05 8.55
CA LYS A 39 -5.05 -1.05 7.64
C LYS A 39 -4.55 -0.86 6.20
N GLY A 40 -4.45 0.39 5.74
CA GLY A 40 -3.87 0.74 4.45
C GLY A 40 -2.41 0.25 4.31
N PHE A 41 -1.59 0.44 5.34
CA PHE A 41 -0.21 -0.04 5.37
C PHE A 41 -0.12 -1.56 5.36
N GLN A 42 -0.96 -2.25 6.14
CA GLN A 42 -1.03 -3.71 6.14
C GLN A 42 -1.41 -4.25 4.76
N ALA A 43 -2.40 -3.65 4.10
CA ALA A 43 -2.79 -4.03 2.74
C ALA A 43 -1.66 -3.77 1.73
N TRP A 44 -0.98 -2.62 1.84
CA TRP A 44 0.14 -2.27 0.97
C TRP A 44 1.32 -3.25 1.12
N VAL A 45 1.74 -3.57 2.34
CA VAL A 45 2.80 -4.57 2.59
C VAL A 45 2.36 -5.96 2.12
N GLY A 46 1.12 -6.35 2.38
CA GLY A 46 0.56 -7.62 1.91
C GLY A 46 0.62 -7.74 0.39
N LEU A 47 0.34 -6.65 -0.34
CA LEU A 47 0.42 -6.61 -1.79
C LEU A 47 1.86 -6.73 -2.29
N VAL A 48 2.84 -6.10 -1.62
CA VAL A 48 4.28 -6.27 -1.93
C VAL A 48 4.71 -7.73 -1.79
N ILE A 49 4.34 -8.38 -0.68
CA ILE A 49 4.66 -9.80 -0.44
C ILE A 49 4.03 -10.68 -1.52
N LEU A 50 2.77 -10.43 -1.87
CA LEU A 50 2.05 -11.19 -2.88
C LEU A 50 2.67 -11.03 -4.28
N ILE A 51 3.11 -9.83 -4.65
CA ILE A 51 3.84 -9.59 -5.90
C ILE A 51 5.17 -10.35 -5.90
N ALA A 52 5.94 -10.28 -4.80
CA ALA A 52 7.21 -10.99 -4.69
C ALA A 52 7.03 -12.52 -4.83
N ALA A 53 6.01 -13.08 -4.19
CA ALA A 53 5.68 -14.50 -4.33
C ALA A 53 5.26 -14.85 -5.76
N ALA A 54 4.43 -14.02 -6.40
CA ALA A 54 4.00 -14.23 -7.77
C ALA A 54 5.17 -14.21 -8.78
N ASP A 55 6.10 -13.29 -8.62
CA ASP A 55 7.31 -13.19 -9.43
C ASP A 55 8.27 -14.36 -9.20
N GLY A 56 8.50 -14.73 -7.93
CA GLY A 56 9.33 -15.88 -7.57
C GLY A 56 8.82 -17.21 -8.14
N ILE A 57 7.49 -17.42 -8.11
CA ILE A 57 6.88 -18.61 -8.71
C ILE A 57 6.99 -18.56 -10.23
N ALA A 58 6.61 -17.44 -10.86
CA ALA A 58 6.56 -17.30 -12.32
C ALA A 58 7.94 -17.39 -12.99
N SER A 59 9.01 -16.99 -12.29
CA SER A 59 10.39 -17.09 -12.77
C SER A 59 11.00 -18.50 -12.62
N SER A 60 10.36 -19.37 -11.83
CA SER A 60 10.84 -20.72 -11.53
C SER A 60 10.14 -21.82 -12.34
N ILE A 61 9.21 -21.45 -13.23
CA ILE A 61 8.47 -22.30 -14.17
C ILE A 61 8.85 -21.97 -15.60
#